data_AF-A0A013VIZ3-F1
#
_entry.id   AF-A0A013VIZ3-F1
#
_cell.length_a   1.000
_cell.length_b   1.000
_cell.length_c   1.000
_cell.angle_alpha   90.00
_cell.angle_beta   90.00
_cell.angle_gamma   90.00
#
_symmetry.space_group_name_H-M   'P 1'
#
loop_
_entity.id
_entity.type
_entity.pdbx_description
1 polymer ?
#
loop_
_entity_poly.entity_id
_entity_poly.type
_entity_poly.pdbx_seq_one_letter_code
_entity_poly.pdbx_strand_id
1 'polypeptide(L)'
;MKYLNLIREKDLQQLVINRQAQRPVQGTAKEIKFMPVVKLHIPYTHCLWLLSELDEDFIAFGLCQIHCAELGSVWLDELLDLDIDGLKVVQDTTFQPTMTIGDYARWQIGTVDCFCCNEKEPVDPTLIHWLPTRSGLSSLATSTYQFH
;
A
#
# COMPACT_ATOMS: atom_id res chain seq x y z
N MET A 1 -6.18 22.33 9.08
CA MET A 1 -6.53 20.96 8.68
C MET A 1 -6.27 20.75 7.19
N LYS A 2 -4.99 20.80 6.76
CA LYS A 2 -4.59 20.74 5.33
C LYS A 2 -4.89 19.37 4.70
N TYR A 3 -4.70 18.29 5.45
CA TYR A 3 -4.73 16.92 4.95
C TYR A 3 -6.11 16.26 4.93
N LEU A 4 -7.17 16.94 5.43
CA LEU A 4 -8.52 16.37 5.43
C LEU A 4 -9.12 16.21 4.03
N ASN A 5 -8.58 16.92 3.04
CA ASN A 5 -8.97 16.75 1.64
C ASN A 5 -8.33 15.50 1.01
N LEU A 6 -7.29 14.94 1.62
CA LEU A 6 -6.58 13.75 1.14
C LEU A 6 -6.93 12.50 1.95
N ILE A 7 -7.00 12.63 3.29
CA ILE A 7 -7.18 11.52 4.22
C ILE A 7 -8.40 11.82 5.12
N ARG A 8 -9.30 10.83 5.27
CA ARG A 8 -10.43 10.91 6.21
C ARG A 8 -9.93 11.20 7.62
N GLU A 9 -10.63 12.08 8.33
CA GLU A 9 -10.25 12.53 9.66
C GLU A 9 -10.00 11.37 10.64
N LYS A 10 -10.89 10.37 10.65
CA LYS A 10 -10.75 9.18 11.51
C LYS A 10 -9.46 8.40 11.25
N ASP A 11 -9.03 8.32 10.00
CA ASP A 11 -7.85 7.55 9.63
C ASP A 11 -6.59 8.34 9.96
N LEU A 12 -6.62 9.66 9.73
CA LEU A 12 -5.56 10.58 10.16
C LEU A 12 -5.35 10.52 11.67
N GLN A 13 -6.43 10.53 12.45
CA GLN A 13 -6.38 10.37 13.91
C GLN A 13 -5.76 9.04 14.31
N GLN A 14 -6.14 7.94 13.65
CA GLN A 14 -5.59 6.62 13.94
C GLN A 14 -4.09 6.52 13.60
N LEU A 15 -3.62 7.14 12.51
CA LEU A 15 -2.19 7.20 12.19
C LEU A 15 -1.39 7.91 13.31
N VAL A 16 -1.92 9.01 13.85
CA VAL A 16 -1.30 9.74 14.96
C VAL A 16 -1.28 8.91 16.23
N ILE A 17 -2.39 8.23 16.56
CA ILE A 17 -2.48 7.32 17.72
C ILE A 17 -1.44 6.20 17.62
N ASN A 18 -1.29 5.58 16.44
CA ASN A 18 -0.31 4.54 16.20
C ASN A 18 1.12 5.04 16.44
N ARG A 19 1.45 6.23 15.93
CA ARG A 19 2.78 6.84 16.14
C ARG A 19 3.07 7.12 17.61
N GLN A 20 2.09 7.63 18.34
CA GLN A 20 2.21 7.88 19.78
C GLN A 20 2.45 6.58 20.57
N ALA A 21 1.78 5.49 20.19
CA ALA A 21 1.98 4.19 20.78
C ALA A 21 3.33 3.56 20.43
N GLN A 22 3.83 3.80 19.21
CA GLN A 22 5.12 3.26 18.73
C GLN A 22 6.31 3.97 19.37
N ARG A 23 6.25 5.29 19.53
CA ARG A 23 7.35 6.15 20.01
C ARG A 23 8.09 5.63 21.26
N PRO A 24 7.44 5.12 22.32
CA PRO A 24 8.15 4.61 23.50
C PRO A 24 8.84 3.25 23.29
N VAL A 25 8.48 2.49 22.26
CA VAL A 25 8.99 1.13 22.00
C VAL A 25 9.80 1.03 20.70
N GLN A 26 9.91 2.11 19.95
CA GLN A 26 10.68 2.18 18.70
C GLN A 26 12.15 1.82 18.95
N GLY A 27 12.73 1.00 18.07
CA GLY A 27 14.09 0.48 18.17
C GLY A 27 14.27 -0.63 19.21
N THR A 28 13.18 -1.11 19.84
CA THR A 28 13.23 -2.19 20.84
C THR A 28 12.61 -3.48 20.30
N ALA A 29 12.84 -4.59 20.99
CA ALA A 29 12.16 -5.86 20.68
C ALA A 29 10.62 -5.82 20.86
N LYS A 30 10.08 -4.72 21.41
CA LYS A 30 8.65 -4.52 21.67
C LYS A 30 7.97 -3.62 20.63
N GLU A 31 8.61 -3.35 19.49
CA GLU A 31 7.99 -2.61 18.40
C GLU A 31 6.64 -3.21 18.01
N ILE A 32 5.64 -2.34 17.85
CA ILE A 32 4.29 -2.75 17.49
C ILE A 32 4.24 -2.93 15.97
N LYS A 33 3.67 -4.06 15.54
CA LYS A 33 3.48 -4.36 14.12
C LYS A 33 2.09 -3.92 13.70
N PHE A 34 1.97 -2.69 13.22
CA PHE A 34 0.69 -2.16 12.77
C PHE A 34 0.26 -2.73 11.42
N MET A 35 -1.05 -2.93 11.27
CA MET A 35 -1.68 -3.02 9.96
C MET A 35 -1.79 -1.62 9.34
N PRO A 36 -1.70 -1.49 8.01
CA PRO A 36 -1.86 -0.19 7.38
C PRO A 36 -3.28 0.35 7.58
N VAL A 37 -3.38 1.62 7.94
CA VAL A 37 -4.65 2.32 8.19
C VAL A 37 -5.16 2.97 6.90
N VAL A 38 -4.24 3.56 6.14
CA VAL A 38 -4.56 4.33 4.93
C VAL A 38 -3.89 3.69 3.74
N LYS A 39 -4.64 3.54 2.66
CA LYS A 39 -4.11 3.27 1.32
C LYS A 39 -4.30 4.50 0.46
N LEU A 40 -3.21 5.07 -0.02
CA LEU A 40 -3.17 6.13 -1.02
C LEU A 40 -2.65 5.55 -2.35
N HIS A 41 -3.11 6.09 -3.46
CA HIS A 41 -2.58 5.73 -4.78
C HIS A 41 -2.81 6.87 -5.77
N ILE A 42 -2.08 6.84 -6.88
CA ILE A 42 -2.39 7.69 -8.03
C ILE A 42 -3.20 6.85 -9.02
N PRO A 43 -4.41 7.29 -9.42
CA PRO A 43 -5.25 6.56 -10.36
C PRO A 43 -4.49 6.21 -11.65
N TYR A 44 -4.74 5.02 -12.20
CA TYR A 44 -4.12 4.54 -13.45
C TYR A 44 -2.59 4.35 -13.41
N THR A 45 -1.97 4.40 -12.23
CA THR A 45 -0.54 4.10 -12.04
C THR A 45 -0.34 2.89 -11.14
N HIS A 46 0.90 2.42 -11.04
CA HIS A 46 1.32 1.45 -10.02
C HIS A 46 1.80 2.11 -8.72
N CYS A 47 1.72 3.44 -8.60
CA CYS A 47 2.15 4.15 -7.41
C CYS A 47 1.11 4.01 -6.30
N LEU A 48 1.54 3.49 -5.14
CA LEU A 48 0.70 3.34 -3.95
C LEU A 48 1.50 3.54 -2.66
N TRP A 49 0.80 3.96 -1.62
CA TRP A 49 1.32 4.08 -0.26
C TRP A 49 0.36 3.41 0.72
N LEU A 50 0.90 2.54 1.58
CA LEU A 50 0.17 1.97 2.72
C LEU A 50 0.76 2.55 4.00
N LEU A 51 0.00 3.39 4.72
CA LEU A 51 0.50 4.14 5.87
C LEU A 51 0.00 3.53 7.19
N SER A 52 0.88 3.36 8.18
CA SER A 52 0.51 2.91 9.53
C SER A 52 0.56 4.01 10.57
N GLU A 53 1.44 4.99 10.40
CA GLU A 53 1.78 5.96 11.43
C GLU A 53 1.98 7.34 10.81
N LEU A 54 1.72 8.39 11.60
CA LEU A 54 1.96 9.79 11.23
C LEU A 54 2.48 10.54 12.45
N ASP A 55 3.58 11.28 12.28
CA ASP A 55 4.13 12.11 13.35
C ASP A 55 3.66 13.57 13.32
N GLU A 56 4.19 14.34 14.27
CA GLU A 56 3.87 15.75 14.49
C GLU A 56 4.38 16.67 13.37
N ASP A 57 5.35 16.21 12.58
CA ASP A 57 5.92 16.92 11.42
C ASP A 57 5.24 16.52 10.10
N PHE A 58 4.12 15.78 10.18
CA PHE A 58 3.36 15.25 9.05
C PHE A 58 4.15 14.28 8.16
N ILE A 59 5.09 13.56 8.78
CA ILE A 59 5.83 12.48 8.15
C ILE A 59 5.10 11.18 8.43
N ALA A 60 4.58 10.56 7.38
CA ALA A 60 3.91 9.26 7.47
C ALA A 60 4.93 8.13 7.30
N PHE A 61 4.79 7.07 8.10
CA PHE A 61 5.57 5.84 7.93
C PHE A 61 4.70 4.74 7.31
N GLY A 62 5.30 3.97 6.40
CA GLY A 62 4.59 2.89 5.74
C GLY A 62 5.33 2.24 4.57
N LEU A 63 4.59 1.46 3.79
CA LEU A 63 5.06 0.90 2.53
C LEU A 63 4.86 1.94 1.42
N CYS A 64 5.93 2.32 0.75
CA CYS A 64 5.94 3.23 -0.38
C CYS A 64 6.31 2.45 -1.64
N GLN A 65 5.40 2.37 -2.61
CA GLN A 65 5.62 1.70 -3.89
C GLN A 65 5.47 2.76 -4.98
N ILE A 66 6.60 3.23 -5.51
CA ILE A 66 6.63 4.15 -6.67
C ILE A 66 7.23 3.40 -7.85
N HIS A 67 8.42 2.83 -7.64
CA HIS A 67 9.12 1.94 -8.58
C HIS A 67 9.35 0.56 -7.95
N CYS A 68 9.86 0.55 -6.72
CA CYS A 68 10.05 -0.62 -5.87
C CYS A 68 9.31 -0.41 -4.55
N ALA A 69 8.82 -1.48 -3.95
CA ALA A 69 8.12 -1.45 -2.66
C ALA A 69 9.16 -1.37 -1.55
N GLU A 70 9.16 -0.28 -0.81
CA GLU A 70 10.08 -0.06 0.29
C GLU A 70 9.34 0.40 1.54
N LEU A 71 9.81 -0.07 2.70
CA LEU A 71 9.38 0.49 3.98
C LEU A 71 10.13 1.79 4.21
N GLY A 72 9.38 2.87 4.40
CA GLY A 72 9.97 4.20 4.46
C GLY A 72 9.04 5.22 5.07
N SER A 73 9.56 6.44 5.12
CA SER A 73 8.82 7.62 5.56
C SER A 73 8.57 8.53 4.37
N VAL A 74 7.40 9.16 4.31
CA VAL A 74 7.00 10.08 3.24
C VAL A 74 6.32 11.29 3.84
N TRP A 75 6.61 12.48 3.31
CA TRP A 75 5.92 13.69 3.74
C TRP A 75 4.53 13.74 3.14
N LEU A 76 3.50 14.01 3.95
CA LEU A 76 2.15 14.19 3.42
C LEU A 76 2.05 15.41 2.49
N ASP A 77 2.92 16.41 2.67
CA ASP A 77 3.03 17.54 1.77
C ASP A 77 3.52 17.13 0.38
N GLU A 78 4.49 16.22 0.29
CA GLU A 78 4.94 15.69 -1.00
C GLU A 78 3.80 14.97 -1.73
N LEU A 79 2.99 14.20 -1.00
CA LEU A 79 1.85 13.49 -1.57
C LEU A 79 0.71 14.42 -2.01
N LEU A 80 0.49 15.53 -1.30
CA LEU A 80 -0.49 16.54 -1.68
C LEU A 80 -0.07 17.31 -2.95
N ASP A 81 1.22 17.62 -3.05
CA ASP A 81 1.76 18.39 -4.17
C ASP A 81 2.00 17.51 -5.41
N LEU A 82 2.07 16.18 -5.23
CA LEU A 82 2.26 15.24 -6.32
C LEU A 82 1.14 15.35 -7.36
N ASP A 83 1.57 15.57 -8.60
CA ASP A 83 0.71 15.71 -9.77
C ASP A 83 1.41 15.03 -10.95
N ILE A 84 0.77 14.00 -11.49
CA ILE A 84 1.25 13.30 -12.68
C ILE A 84 0.23 13.52 -13.79
N ASP A 85 0.50 14.49 -14.67
CA ASP A 85 -0.36 14.85 -15.80
C ASP A 85 -1.83 15.10 -15.40
N GLY A 86 -2.06 15.79 -14.28
CA GLY A 86 -3.39 16.09 -13.73
C GLY A 86 -3.95 15.01 -12.81
N LEU A 87 -3.22 13.91 -12.60
CA LEU A 87 -3.60 12.85 -11.66
C LEU A 87 -3.03 13.15 -10.27
N LYS A 88 -3.93 13.39 -9.33
CA LYS A 88 -3.63 13.59 -7.91
C LYS A 88 -3.66 12.27 -7.15
N VAL A 89 -2.95 12.24 -6.02
CA VAL A 89 -3.06 11.15 -5.05
C VAL A 89 -4.48 11.13 -4.45
N VAL A 90 -5.06 9.94 -4.35
CA VAL A 90 -6.38 9.73 -3.76
C VAL A 90 -6.33 8.63 -2.69
N GLN A 91 -7.19 8.76 -1.68
CA GLN A 91 -7.38 7.71 -0.69
C GLN A 91 -8.38 6.65 -1.19
N ASP A 92 -8.00 5.38 -1.05
CA ASP A 92 -8.92 4.25 -1.20
C ASP A 92 -9.70 4.04 0.10
N THR A 93 -10.96 4.48 0.11
CA THR A 93 -11.82 4.39 1.30
C THR A 93 -12.40 3.01 1.56
N THR A 94 -12.28 2.10 0.58
CA THR A 94 -12.81 0.72 0.63
C THR A 94 -11.77 -0.30 1.07
N PHE A 95 -10.50 0.12 1.11
CA PHE A 95 -9.38 -0.69 1.55
C PHE A 95 -9.57 -1.25 2.96
N GLN A 96 -9.31 -2.55 3.10
CA GLN A 96 -9.33 -3.29 4.37
C GLN A 96 -8.03 -4.09 4.47
N PRO A 97 -7.13 -3.75 5.42
CA PRO A 97 -5.86 -4.45 5.56
C PRO A 97 -6.08 -5.87 6.10
N THR A 98 -5.32 -6.84 5.58
CA THR A 98 -5.37 -8.25 6.01
C THR A 98 -4.08 -8.71 6.72
N MET A 99 -3.01 -7.93 6.63
CA MET A 99 -1.71 -8.25 7.20
C MET A 99 -0.99 -6.99 7.72
N THR A 100 0.09 -7.19 8.49
CA THR A 100 0.90 -6.07 8.99
C THR A 100 1.66 -5.41 7.84
N ILE A 101 2.09 -4.15 8.01
CA ILE A 101 2.89 -3.45 7.00
C ILE A 101 4.18 -4.22 6.65
N GLY A 102 4.85 -4.78 7.66
CA GLY A 102 6.05 -5.58 7.43
C GLY A 102 5.79 -6.86 6.65
N ASP A 103 4.61 -7.47 6.82
CA ASP A 103 4.22 -8.65 6.05
C ASP A 103 3.82 -8.28 4.61
N TYR A 104 3.15 -7.14 4.38
CA TYR A 104 2.94 -6.60 3.03
C TYR A 104 4.26 -6.36 2.31
N ALA A 105 5.24 -5.76 2.97
CA ALA A 105 6.57 -5.53 2.39
C ALA A 105 7.27 -6.85 2.03
N ARG A 106 7.24 -7.84 2.93
CA ARG A 106 7.82 -9.16 2.65
C ARG A 106 7.08 -9.88 1.52
N TRP A 107 5.76 -9.75 1.45
CA TRP A 107 4.95 -10.33 0.41
C TRP A 107 5.32 -9.74 -0.96
N GLN A 108 5.47 -8.41 -1.06
CA GLN A 108 5.93 -7.73 -2.28
C GLN A 108 7.31 -8.21 -2.74
N ILE A 109 8.22 -8.50 -1.79
CA ILE A 109 9.55 -9.07 -2.08
C ILE A 109 9.46 -10.56 -2.48
N GLY A 110 8.43 -11.28 -2.02
CA GLY A 110 8.15 -12.67 -2.41
C GLY A 110 7.42 -12.79 -3.76
N THR A 111 6.67 -11.76 -4.16
CA THR A 111 6.07 -11.59 -5.49
C THR A 111 7.01 -10.83 -6.40
N VAL A 112 8.21 -11.37 -6.63
CA VAL A 112 9.08 -10.91 -7.73
C VAL A 112 8.52 -11.34 -9.08
N ASP A 113 7.34 -10.82 -9.43
CA ASP A 113 7.06 -10.35 -10.78
C ASP A 113 7.44 -8.86 -10.82
N CYS A 114 8.75 -8.61 -10.71
CA CYS A 114 9.33 -7.39 -11.22
C CYS A 114 8.95 -7.32 -12.71
N PHE A 115 8.62 -6.14 -13.25
CA PHE A 115 8.23 -5.92 -14.65
C PHE A 115 9.27 -6.46 -15.69
N CYS A 116 10.42 -6.98 -15.23
CA CYS A 116 11.48 -7.63 -15.99
C CYS A 116 11.35 -9.17 -16.15
N CYS A 117 10.55 -9.90 -15.36
CA CYS A 117 10.52 -11.37 -15.38
C CYS A 117 9.09 -11.90 -15.50
N ASN A 118 8.84 -12.70 -16.54
CA ASN A 118 7.55 -13.27 -16.92
C ASN A 118 7.11 -14.39 -15.93
N GLU A 119 5.97 -14.16 -15.25
CA GLU A 119 5.07 -15.07 -14.51
C GLU A 119 5.48 -15.63 -13.12
N LYS A 120 4.72 -15.28 -12.07
CA LYS A 120 3.68 -16.11 -11.41
C LYS A 120 3.00 -15.43 -10.20
N GLU A 121 1.67 -15.57 -10.11
CA GLU A 121 0.79 -15.01 -9.06
C GLU A 121 0.96 -15.60 -7.64
N PRO A 122 0.53 -14.86 -6.61
CA PRO A 122 -0.81 -15.11 -6.06
C PRO A 122 -1.64 -13.81 -5.91
N VAL A 123 -2.80 -13.75 -6.55
CA VAL A 123 -3.71 -12.60 -6.44
C VAL A 123 -4.58 -12.71 -5.19
N ASP A 124 -4.53 -11.68 -4.35
CA ASP A 124 -5.57 -11.42 -3.34
C ASP A 124 -6.89 -11.12 -4.07
N PRO A 125 -7.98 -11.86 -3.83
CA PRO A 125 -9.28 -11.62 -4.47
C PRO A 125 -9.81 -10.20 -4.31
N THR A 126 -9.38 -9.47 -3.28
CA THR A 126 -9.80 -8.08 -3.01
C THR A 126 -9.08 -7.05 -3.87
N LEU A 127 -8.02 -7.44 -4.59
CA LEU A 127 -7.29 -6.59 -5.55
C LEU A 127 -7.67 -6.86 -7.02
N ILE A 128 -8.54 -7.85 -7.30
CA ILE A 128 -8.93 -8.28 -8.65
C ILE A 128 -9.65 -7.19 -9.46
N HIS A 129 -10.25 -6.19 -8.82
CA HIS A 129 -11.02 -5.16 -9.52
C HIS A 129 -10.19 -4.10 -10.25
N TRP A 130 -8.85 -4.15 -10.15
CA TRP A 130 -7.96 -3.08 -10.63
C TRP A 130 -6.97 -3.48 -11.73
N LEU A 131 -7.04 -4.70 -12.27
CA LEU A 131 -6.29 -5.04 -13.49
C LEU A 131 -7.13 -4.67 -14.73
N PRO A 132 -6.61 -3.84 -15.67
CA PRO A 132 -7.27 -3.69 -16.97
C PRO A 132 -7.31 -5.07 -17.63
N THR A 133 -8.51 -5.54 -17.97
CA THR A 133 -8.71 -6.81 -18.68
C THR A 133 -7.89 -6.78 -19.97
N ARG A 134 -6.83 -7.58 -20.05
CA ARG A 134 -6.06 -7.73 -21.28
C ARG A 134 -6.92 -8.54 -22.27
N SER A 135 -7.68 -7.84 -23.11
CA SER A 135 -8.32 -8.45 -24.28
C SER A 135 -7.22 -8.91 -25.24
N GLY A 136 -7.07 -10.23 -25.39
CA GLY A 136 -6.27 -10.82 -26.44
C GLY A 136 -4.98 -11.47 -25.95
N LEU A 137 -5.07 -12.76 -25.65
CA LEU A 137 -4.42 -13.79 -26.45
C LEU A 137 -5.02 -15.14 -26.05
N SER A 138 -5.61 -15.78 -27.05
CA SER A 138 -6.21 -17.09 -26.96
C SER A 138 -5.17 -18.18 -26.74
N SER A 139 -5.62 -19.22 -26.06
CA SER A 139 -5.28 -20.64 -26.24
C SER A 139 -4.23 -21.25 -25.30
N LEU A 140 -4.70 -22.35 -24.70
CA LEU A 140 -3.99 -23.49 -24.14
C LEU A 140 -3.50 -23.37 -22.68
N ALA A 141 -4.38 -23.75 -21.74
CA ALA A 141 -4.06 -24.80 -20.77
C ALA A 141 -5.35 -25.17 -20.00
N THR A 142 -6.08 -26.13 -20.54
CA THR A 142 -7.19 -26.81 -19.86
C THR A 142 -6.61 -27.68 -18.75
N SER A 143 -7.16 -27.53 -17.53
CA SER A 143 -7.50 -28.59 -16.56
C SER A 143 -6.42 -29.66 -16.28
N THR A 144 -6.02 -29.98 -15.05
CA THR A 144 -6.86 -30.45 -13.93
C THR A 144 -5.89 -30.72 -12.78
N TYR A 145 -6.19 -30.31 -11.54
CA TYR A 145 -5.61 -30.98 -10.37
C TYR A 145 -6.69 -31.14 -9.30
N GLN A 146 -7.07 -32.40 -9.11
CA GLN A 146 -7.94 -32.90 -8.06
C GLN A 146 -7.13 -33.01 -6.76
N PHE A 147 -7.76 -32.64 -5.65
CA PHE A 147 -7.29 -32.89 -4.29
C PHE A 147 -7.01 -34.37 -4.06
N HIS A 148 -5.87 -34.68 -3.44
CA HIS A 148 -5.69 -35.59 -2.29
C HIS A 148 -4.32 -35.28 -1.64
#